data_AF-A0AAJ1IJG8-F1
#
_entry.id   AF-A0AAJ1IJG8-F1
#
_cell.length_a   1.000
_cell.length_b   1.000
_cell.length_c   1.000
_cell.angle_alpha   90.00
_cell.angle_beta   90.00
_cell.angle_gamma   90.00
#
_symmetry.space_group_name_H-M   'P 1'
#
loop_
_entity.id
_entity.type
_entity.pdbx_description
1 polymer ?
#
loop_
_entity_poly.entity_id
_entity_poly.type
_entity_poly.pdbx_seq_one_letter_code
_entity_poly.pdbx_strand_id
1 'polypeptide(L)'
;MADYVVVQLELVSAEEALHLLKKAGSSLSDTGIYQWDEVYSDIEKGNAFGCFIDDQLTAYVCLNQVNDEQYAEVEFQNPAASALTIHRLAVLPEYQGRGIASAIISFAETYAAKNNYRSIRLDAFSRNPGALRLYEDRGYIQRGIVSLRGGLFHLFEKQLPGIEFRAMRPEDSGETKNLARKSFPFFYRLFIRNFNNGEVAVENGKIIGAAVWHRFNAGGKIFGFLDFGFTDSGHRGRGIGRNAYRLALERMEAKHSEYLGALVLCDNTASWKLLEDCGCRRVGYIETAREFGIAGALKIWFNSAYAFAPGADLWIKGMKKMKRREASIAETVRNIAVFIILNAVIALVQGLYLSGRPDFETAGLVAAFCALKLLSSGTFIIGSGMRFRFHFWKSGMLLPLIIFFGGGIYPLGGGYYPAAERWNYHENRLRLGLIGLGGWMASILAGAAWLAAAYYLPDSITLPSHFPKWIFISLIFNCCPFVMESWPGARVVKWNRKVFAVLFLISLLLIVLFIL
;
A
#
# COMPACT_ATOMS: atom_id res chain seq x y z
N MET A 1 -6.73 -4.65 -25.35
CA MET A 1 -7.26 -3.39 -24.79
C MET A 1 -6.11 -2.43 -24.74
N ALA A 2 -6.28 -1.19 -25.24
CA ALA A 2 -5.30 -0.14 -24.99
C ALA A 2 -5.15 0.06 -23.47
N ASP A 3 -3.93 0.33 -23.00
CA ASP A 3 -3.71 0.68 -21.60
C ASP A 3 -4.42 2.02 -21.35
N TYR A 4 -5.43 2.00 -20.48
CA TYR A 4 -6.17 3.19 -20.09
C TYR A 4 -6.03 3.44 -18.58
N VAL A 5 -6.09 4.70 -18.18
CA VAL A 5 -6.06 5.09 -16.76
C VAL A 5 -7.24 6.00 -16.48
N VAL A 6 -8.01 5.69 -15.43
CA VAL A 6 -9.06 6.58 -14.93
C VAL A 6 -8.52 7.33 -13.71
N VAL A 7 -8.54 8.66 -13.78
CA VAL A 7 -8.07 9.56 -12.71
C VAL A 7 -9.16 10.55 -12.34
N GLN A 8 -9.14 11.02 -11.10
CA GLN A 8 -9.93 12.18 -10.70
C GLN A 8 -9.33 13.42 -11.38
N LEU A 9 -10.17 14.26 -11.97
CA LEU A 9 -9.73 15.45 -12.68
C LEU A 9 -9.44 16.59 -11.71
N GLU A 10 -8.47 17.42 -12.07
CA GLU A 10 -8.15 18.68 -11.39
C GLU A 10 -8.56 19.87 -12.26
N LEU A 11 -8.64 21.06 -11.68
CA LEU A 11 -9.08 22.28 -12.37
C LEU A 11 -8.29 22.59 -13.65
N VAL A 12 -7.03 22.16 -13.72
CA VAL A 12 -6.19 22.30 -14.92
C VAL A 12 -6.75 21.56 -16.14
N SER A 13 -7.54 20.51 -15.93
CA SER A 13 -8.15 19.70 -17.00
C SER A 13 -9.57 20.16 -17.39
N ALA A 14 -10.08 21.26 -16.79
CA ALA A 14 -11.47 21.69 -16.99
C ALA A 14 -11.80 22.03 -18.44
N GLU A 15 -10.93 22.79 -19.12
CA GLU A 15 -11.13 23.16 -20.54
C GLU A 15 -11.14 21.94 -21.46
N GLU A 16 -10.25 20.98 -21.22
CA GLU A 16 -10.18 19.74 -22.00
C GLU A 16 -11.44 18.89 -21.81
N ALA A 17 -11.91 18.75 -20.56
CA ALA A 17 -13.15 18.06 -20.23
C ALA A 17 -14.38 18.73 -20.85
N LEU A 18 -14.44 20.07 -20.81
CA LEU A 18 -15.49 20.87 -21.43
C LEU A 18 -15.54 20.65 -22.94
N HIS A 19 -14.37 20.68 -23.59
CA HIS A 19 -14.25 20.42 -25.02
C HIS A 19 -14.70 19.00 -25.38
N LEU A 20 -14.27 17.99 -24.61
CA LEU A 20 -14.71 16.61 -24.79
C LEU A 20 -16.22 16.47 -24.72
N LEU A 21 -16.84 17.04 -23.68
CA LEU A 21 -18.27 16.95 -23.46
C LEU A 21 -19.06 17.63 -24.58
N LYS A 22 -18.66 18.84 -25.01
CA LYS A 22 -19.23 19.51 -26.18
C LYS A 22 -19.10 18.67 -27.45
N LYS A 23 -17.93 18.06 -27.67
CA LYS A 23 -17.67 17.22 -28.85
C LYS A 23 -18.51 15.94 -28.84
N ALA A 24 -18.60 15.24 -27.71
CA ALA A 24 -19.45 14.06 -27.56
C ALA A 24 -20.94 14.39 -27.71
N GLY A 25 -21.37 15.54 -27.16
CA GLY A 25 -22.74 16.05 -27.24
C GLY A 25 -23.14 16.67 -28.57
N SER A 26 -22.19 16.96 -29.47
CA SER A 26 -22.49 17.57 -30.78
C SER A 26 -23.40 16.72 -31.67
N SER A 27 -23.38 15.39 -31.48
CA SER A 27 -24.31 14.44 -32.13
C SER A 27 -25.71 14.43 -31.51
N LEU A 28 -25.88 15.04 -30.34
CA LEU A 28 -27.13 15.21 -29.60
C LEU A 28 -27.59 16.68 -29.62
N SER A 29 -26.99 17.54 -30.44
CA SER A 29 -27.20 18.99 -30.45
C SER A 29 -28.66 19.41 -30.70
N ASP A 30 -29.43 18.60 -31.43
CA ASP A 30 -30.87 18.83 -31.70
C ASP A 30 -31.79 18.53 -30.50
N THR A 31 -31.26 18.00 -29.38
CA THR A 31 -32.06 17.63 -28.20
C THR A 31 -32.11 18.71 -27.12
N GLY A 32 -31.31 19.76 -27.21
CA GLY A 32 -31.28 20.85 -26.21
C GLY A 32 -30.68 20.48 -24.85
N ILE A 33 -30.02 19.33 -24.74
CA ILE A 33 -29.32 18.86 -23.54
C ILE A 33 -27.93 19.53 -23.46
N TYR A 34 -27.88 20.74 -22.91
CA TYR A 34 -26.65 21.49 -22.70
C TYR A 34 -26.37 21.64 -21.20
N GLN A 35 -25.57 20.74 -20.62
CA GLN A 35 -25.14 20.77 -19.22
C GLN A 35 -23.61 20.91 -19.10
N TRP A 36 -23.02 21.76 -19.95
CA TRP A 36 -21.57 21.91 -20.06
C TRP A 36 -20.96 22.76 -18.94
N ASP A 37 -21.73 23.69 -18.39
CA ASP A 37 -21.25 24.67 -17.42
C ASP A 37 -21.01 24.06 -16.03
N GLU A 38 -21.54 22.85 -15.77
CA GLU A 38 -21.38 22.13 -14.51
C GLU A 38 -20.01 21.47 -14.34
N VAL A 39 -19.19 21.38 -15.40
CA VAL A 39 -17.89 20.69 -15.39
C VAL A 39 -16.95 21.28 -14.35
N TYR A 40 -16.89 22.60 -14.23
CA TYR A 40 -16.06 23.26 -13.23
C TYR A 40 -16.53 22.87 -11.81
N SER A 41 -17.84 22.88 -11.56
CA SER A 41 -18.39 22.49 -10.26
C SER A 41 -18.12 21.02 -9.92
N ASP A 42 -18.21 20.13 -10.92
CA ASP A 42 -17.91 18.71 -10.76
C ASP A 42 -16.46 18.48 -10.36
N ILE A 43 -15.53 19.21 -10.99
CA ILE A 43 -14.10 19.15 -10.69
C ILE A 43 -13.81 19.75 -9.31
N GLU A 44 -14.34 20.93 -9.01
CA GLU A 44 -14.15 21.60 -7.70
C GLU A 44 -14.64 20.75 -6.53
N LYS A 45 -15.77 20.05 -6.70
CA LYS A 45 -16.32 19.13 -5.70
C LYS A 45 -15.62 17.78 -5.65
N GLY A 46 -14.69 17.51 -6.56
CA GLY A 46 -13.95 16.26 -6.65
C GLY A 46 -14.77 15.07 -7.17
N ASN A 47 -15.84 15.33 -7.91
CA ASN A 47 -16.75 14.32 -8.45
C ASN A 47 -16.44 13.95 -9.91
N ALA A 48 -15.58 14.72 -10.60
CA ALA A 48 -15.22 14.50 -12.00
C ALA A 48 -14.05 13.52 -12.17
N PHE A 49 -14.21 12.55 -13.07
CA PHE A 49 -13.20 11.56 -13.43
C PHE A 49 -13.00 11.50 -14.94
N GLY A 50 -11.75 11.33 -15.37
CA GLY A 50 -11.36 11.25 -16.78
C GLY A 50 -10.63 9.95 -17.09
N CYS A 51 -10.92 9.39 -18.27
CA CYS A 51 -10.23 8.21 -18.81
C CYS A 51 -9.19 8.64 -19.85
N PHE A 52 -7.92 8.36 -19.57
CA PHE A 52 -6.79 8.69 -20.43
C PHE A 52 -6.31 7.46 -21.20
N ILE A 53 -6.07 7.64 -22.50
CA ILE A 53 -5.41 6.66 -23.39
C ILE A 53 -4.31 7.43 -24.11
N ASP A 54 -3.07 6.96 -24.04
CA ASP A 54 -1.90 7.62 -24.63
C ASP A 54 -1.82 9.13 -24.25
N ASP A 55 -2.03 9.43 -22.96
CA ASP A 55 -2.07 10.77 -22.36
C ASP A 55 -3.17 11.72 -22.87
N GLN A 56 -4.09 11.25 -23.72
CA GLN A 56 -5.24 12.01 -24.17
C GLN A 56 -6.48 11.76 -23.29
N LEU A 57 -7.22 12.80 -22.89
CA LEU A 57 -8.51 12.63 -22.24
C LEU A 57 -9.55 12.11 -23.26
N THR A 58 -9.95 10.85 -23.12
CA THR A 58 -10.83 10.16 -24.09
C THR A 58 -12.27 10.04 -23.65
N ALA A 59 -12.53 10.09 -22.34
CA ALA A 59 -13.87 10.02 -21.79
C ALA A 59 -13.96 10.67 -20.40
N TYR A 60 -15.17 11.08 -20.03
CA TYR A 60 -15.51 11.82 -18.82
C TYR A 60 -16.69 11.16 -18.09
N VAL A 61 -16.69 11.24 -16.76
CA VAL A 61 -17.84 10.89 -15.92
C VAL A 61 -17.87 11.74 -14.66
N CYS A 62 -19.06 12.14 -14.21
CA CYS A 62 -19.27 12.70 -12.88
C CYS A 62 -19.95 11.65 -11.97
N LEU A 63 -19.45 11.47 -10.75
CA LEU A 63 -19.99 10.52 -9.77
C LEU A 63 -20.30 11.24 -8.45
N ASN A 64 -21.58 11.33 -8.07
CA ASN A 64 -22.01 12.03 -6.85
C ASN A 64 -23.32 11.45 -6.28
N GLN A 65 -23.93 12.09 -5.27
CA GLN A 65 -25.24 11.68 -4.69
C GLN A 65 -26.37 12.66 -5.02
N VAL A 66 -26.14 13.59 -5.94
CA VAL A 66 -27.12 14.58 -6.35
C VAL A 66 -28.06 13.91 -7.34
N ASN A 67 -29.36 14.04 -7.12
CA ASN A 67 -30.39 13.61 -8.05
C ASN A 67 -31.25 14.80 -8.43
N ASP A 68 -31.77 14.83 -9.64
CA ASP A 68 -32.79 15.78 -10.04
C ASP A 68 -34.08 15.57 -9.21
N GLU A 69 -34.83 16.65 -8.99
CA GLU A 69 -36.07 16.60 -8.20
C GLU A 69 -37.07 15.59 -8.75
N GLN A 70 -37.10 15.41 -10.08
CA GLN A 70 -37.99 14.47 -10.77
C GLN A 70 -37.73 13.00 -10.40
N TYR A 71 -36.55 12.67 -9.85
CA TYR A 71 -36.28 11.33 -9.35
C TYR A 71 -37.15 10.98 -8.12
N ALA A 72 -37.69 11.97 -7.41
CA ALA A 72 -38.52 11.75 -6.22
C ALA A 72 -39.82 10.99 -6.52
N GLU A 73 -40.28 11.02 -7.78
CA GLU A 73 -41.51 10.34 -8.23
C GLU A 73 -41.29 8.86 -8.57
N VAL A 74 -40.03 8.40 -8.57
CA VAL A 74 -39.66 7.03 -8.97
C VAL A 74 -39.30 6.19 -7.74
N GLU A 75 -39.90 5.00 -7.65
CA GLU A 75 -39.63 4.05 -6.57
C GLU A 75 -38.31 3.32 -6.80
N PHE A 76 -37.30 3.68 -6.02
CA PHE A 76 -35.99 3.00 -5.98
C PHE A 76 -35.92 2.04 -4.80
N GLN A 77 -35.12 0.98 -4.93
CA GLN A 77 -35.02 -0.06 -3.90
C GLN A 77 -34.19 0.35 -2.69
N ASN A 78 -33.16 1.20 -2.88
CA ASN A 78 -32.41 1.78 -1.76
C ASN A 78 -32.71 3.27 -1.58
N PRO A 79 -32.54 3.85 -0.38
CA PRO A 79 -32.59 5.29 -0.18
C PRO A 79 -31.52 6.04 -0.99
N ALA A 80 -31.85 7.26 -1.44
CA ALA A 80 -30.94 8.12 -2.22
C ALA A 80 -29.59 8.35 -1.52
N ALA A 81 -29.59 8.48 -0.19
CA ALA A 81 -28.39 8.64 0.64
C ALA A 81 -27.41 7.45 0.56
N SER A 82 -27.83 6.31 0.02
CA SER A 82 -27.01 5.11 -0.16
C SER A 82 -26.76 4.76 -1.64
N ALA A 83 -27.19 5.61 -2.57
CA ALA A 83 -26.97 5.46 -3.99
C ALA A 83 -25.87 6.40 -4.49
N LEU A 84 -25.05 5.91 -5.41
CA LEU A 84 -24.17 6.73 -6.24
C LEU A 84 -24.88 7.01 -7.56
N THR A 85 -24.86 8.24 -8.04
CA THR A 85 -25.43 8.60 -9.34
C THR A 85 -24.31 8.83 -10.34
N ILE A 86 -24.41 8.18 -11.51
CA ILE A 86 -23.54 8.43 -12.66
C ILE A 86 -24.16 9.56 -13.46
N HIS A 87 -23.45 10.67 -13.55
CA HIS A 87 -23.81 11.86 -14.32
C HIS A 87 -22.86 12.04 -15.49
N ARG A 88 -23.38 12.59 -16.59
CA ARG A 88 -22.60 13.12 -17.71
C ARG A 88 -21.54 12.14 -18.26
N LEU A 89 -21.84 10.85 -18.33
CA LEU A 89 -20.93 9.87 -18.93
C LEU A 89 -20.80 10.14 -20.43
N ALA A 90 -19.60 10.49 -20.88
CA ALA A 90 -19.33 10.84 -22.28
C ALA A 90 -18.02 10.22 -22.75
N VAL A 91 -18.01 9.74 -24.00
CA VAL A 91 -16.83 9.22 -24.69
C VAL A 91 -16.67 9.97 -25.99
N LEU A 92 -15.44 10.40 -26.31
CA LEU A 92 -15.11 11.04 -27.57
C LEU A 92 -15.61 10.19 -28.77
N PRO A 93 -16.26 10.79 -29.78
CA PRO A 93 -16.84 10.05 -30.91
C PRO A 93 -15.86 9.08 -31.58
N GLU A 94 -14.63 9.51 -31.84
CA GLU A 94 -13.57 8.69 -32.46
C GLU A 94 -13.11 7.48 -31.62
N TYR A 95 -13.46 7.46 -30.33
CA TYR A 95 -13.12 6.42 -29.37
C TYR A 95 -14.33 5.53 -28.99
N GLN A 96 -15.53 5.83 -29.50
CA GLN A 96 -16.73 5.02 -29.27
C GLN A 96 -16.64 3.63 -29.93
N GLY A 97 -17.45 2.68 -29.47
CA GLY A 97 -17.43 1.29 -29.96
C GLY A 97 -16.24 0.45 -29.47
N ARG A 98 -15.31 1.03 -28.69
CA ARG A 98 -14.10 0.35 -28.19
C ARG A 98 -14.22 -0.17 -26.75
N GLY A 99 -15.42 -0.15 -26.17
CA GLY A 99 -15.68 -0.60 -24.79
C GLY A 99 -15.30 0.38 -23.67
N ILE A 100 -14.95 1.65 -24.00
CA ILE A 100 -14.52 2.65 -23.01
C ILE A 100 -15.64 3.02 -22.03
N ALA A 101 -16.89 3.18 -22.51
CA ALA A 101 -18.03 3.41 -21.63
C ALA A 101 -18.22 2.26 -20.62
N SER A 102 -18.08 1.01 -21.08
CA SER A 102 -18.12 -0.17 -20.20
C SER A 102 -16.99 -0.17 -19.17
N ALA A 103 -15.80 0.28 -19.55
CA ALA A 103 -14.67 0.43 -18.63
C ALA A 103 -14.96 1.50 -17.55
N ILE A 104 -15.54 2.64 -17.95
CA ILE A 104 -15.95 3.70 -17.01
C ILE A 104 -17.06 3.24 -16.08
N ILE A 105 -18.08 2.53 -16.57
CA ILE A 105 -19.14 1.99 -15.72
C ILE A 105 -18.55 0.98 -14.72
N SER A 106 -17.60 0.15 -15.16
CA SER A 106 -16.88 -0.78 -14.26
C SER A 106 -16.06 -0.03 -13.20
N PHE A 107 -15.46 1.11 -13.57
CA PHE A 107 -14.81 2.01 -12.62
C PHE A 107 -15.82 2.61 -11.63
N ALA A 108 -16.97 3.10 -12.09
CA ALA A 108 -18.03 3.65 -11.25
C ALA A 108 -18.59 2.60 -10.27
N GLU A 109 -18.80 1.37 -10.73
CA GLU A 109 -19.18 0.22 -9.89
C GLU A 109 -18.15 -0.08 -8.80
N THR A 110 -16.88 -0.06 -9.18
CA THR A 110 -15.77 -0.23 -8.24
C THR A 110 -15.69 0.94 -7.25
N TYR A 111 -15.89 2.17 -7.71
CA TYR A 111 -15.91 3.38 -6.89
C TYR A 111 -17.08 3.35 -5.90
N ALA A 112 -18.26 2.94 -6.35
CA ALA A 112 -19.45 2.81 -5.53
C ALA A 112 -19.23 1.80 -4.39
N ALA A 113 -18.74 0.60 -4.73
CA ALA A 113 -18.42 -0.43 -3.74
C ALA A 113 -17.35 0.07 -2.75
N LYS A 114 -16.28 0.72 -3.24
CA LYS A 114 -15.21 1.26 -2.38
C LYS A 114 -15.70 2.28 -1.35
N ASN A 115 -16.69 3.08 -1.72
CA ASN A 115 -17.27 4.14 -0.91
C ASN A 115 -18.56 3.71 -0.20
N ASN A 116 -18.84 2.41 -0.14
CA ASN A 116 -19.96 1.82 0.62
C ASN A 116 -21.36 2.25 0.14
N TYR A 117 -21.50 2.51 -1.15
CA TYR A 117 -22.81 2.67 -1.78
C TYR A 117 -23.50 1.31 -1.93
N ARG A 118 -24.82 1.28 -1.79
CA ARG A 118 -25.67 0.08 -1.94
C ARG A 118 -26.25 -0.09 -3.32
N SER A 119 -26.30 0.99 -4.10
CA SER A 119 -26.79 0.98 -5.47
C SER A 119 -26.13 2.06 -6.31
N ILE A 120 -26.30 1.94 -7.62
CA ILE A 120 -25.91 2.95 -8.59
C ILE A 120 -27.15 3.34 -9.38
N ARG A 121 -27.33 4.65 -9.59
CA ARG A 121 -28.42 5.23 -10.37
C ARG A 121 -27.87 6.02 -11.54
N LEU A 122 -28.68 6.14 -12.59
CA LEU A 122 -28.41 7.01 -13.73
C LEU A 122 -29.69 7.25 -14.52
N ASP A 123 -29.70 8.33 -15.28
CA ASP A 123 -30.65 8.58 -16.35
C ASP A 123 -30.02 8.31 -17.72
N ALA A 124 -30.83 7.83 -18.65
CA ALA A 124 -30.43 7.59 -20.02
C ALA A 124 -31.50 8.12 -20.97
N PHE A 125 -31.08 8.94 -21.95
CA PHE A 125 -32.00 9.50 -22.92
C PHE A 125 -32.73 8.40 -23.70
N SER A 126 -34.06 8.45 -23.73
CA SER A 126 -34.92 7.42 -24.34
C SER A 126 -34.62 7.16 -25.82
N ARG A 127 -34.10 8.15 -26.54
CA ARG A 127 -33.73 8.02 -27.96
C ARG A 127 -32.27 7.60 -28.18
N ASN A 128 -31.57 7.14 -27.14
CA ASN A 128 -30.22 6.61 -27.24
C ASN A 128 -30.18 5.08 -26.99
N PRO A 129 -30.57 4.24 -27.99
CA PRO A 129 -30.67 2.79 -27.81
C PRO A 129 -29.32 2.13 -27.47
N GLY A 130 -28.19 2.74 -27.86
CA GLY A 130 -26.86 2.25 -27.52
C GLY A 130 -26.57 2.37 -26.01
N ALA A 131 -26.93 3.50 -25.40
CA ALA A 131 -26.80 3.68 -23.96
C ALA A 131 -27.76 2.79 -23.18
N LEU A 132 -29.04 2.72 -23.60
CA LEU A 132 -30.04 1.86 -22.95
C LEU A 132 -29.58 0.39 -22.90
N ARG A 133 -29.17 -0.16 -24.05
CA ARG A 133 -28.67 -1.54 -24.14
C ARG A 133 -27.41 -1.75 -23.30
N LEU A 134 -26.48 -0.79 -23.31
CA LEU A 134 -25.27 -0.86 -22.49
C LEU A 134 -25.59 -1.00 -20.99
N TYR A 135 -26.59 -0.29 -20.49
CA TYR A 135 -26.97 -0.36 -19.08
C TYR A 135 -27.71 -1.67 -18.76
N GLU A 136 -28.67 -2.08 -19.60
CA GLU A 136 -29.40 -3.35 -19.46
C GLU A 136 -28.46 -4.57 -19.48
N ASP A 137 -27.53 -4.64 -20.44
CA ASP A 137 -26.54 -5.72 -20.57
C ASP A 137 -25.64 -5.83 -19.32
N ARG A 138 -25.51 -4.74 -18.56
CA ARG A 138 -24.75 -4.68 -17.31
C ARG A 138 -25.59 -4.91 -16.06
N GLY A 139 -26.86 -5.27 -16.21
CA GLY A 139 -27.77 -5.59 -15.11
C GLY A 139 -28.30 -4.35 -14.37
N TYR A 140 -28.33 -3.19 -15.02
CA TYR A 140 -29.12 -2.06 -14.53
C TYR A 140 -30.60 -2.31 -14.87
N ILE A 141 -31.47 -2.08 -13.90
CA ILE A 141 -32.91 -2.29 -14.03
C ILE A 141 -33.58 -0.93 -14.17
N GLN A 142 -34.40 -0.75 -15.19
CA GLN A 142 -35.21 0.47 -15.33
C GLN A 142 -36.23 0.55 -14.19
N ARG A 143 -36.28 1.70 -13.51
CA ARG A 143 -37.20 1.99 -12.39
C ARG A 143 -38.33 2.94 -12.77
N GLY A 144 -38.12 3.78 -13.76
CA GLY A 144 -39.12 4.76 -14.18
C GLY A 144 -38.70 5.52 -15.43
N ILE A 145 -39.57 6.43 -15.85
CA ILE A 145 -39.30 7.38 -16.94
C ILE A 145 -39.66 8.76 -16.41
N VAL A 146 -38.78 9.73 -16.62
CA VAL A 146 -38.98 11.12 -16.21
C VAL A 146 -38.80 12.05 -17.39
N SER A 147 -39.45 13.21 -17.33
CA SER A 147 -39.24 14.30 -18.27
C SER A 147 -38.19 15.24 -17.71
N LEU A 148 -37.01 15.28 -18.33
CA LEU A 148 -35.94 16.22 -18.02
C LEU A 148 -35.78 17.21 -19.18
N ARG A 149 -34.91 18.21 -19.00
CA ARG A 149 -34.59 19.16 -20.07
C ARG A 149 -34.07 18.39 -21.30
N GLY A 150 -34.79 18.51 -22.42
CA GLY A 150 -34.43 17.88 -23.69
C GLY A 150 -35.16 16.56 -24.02
N GLY A 151 -36.00 16.05 -23.12
CA GLY A 151 -36.96 14.99 -23.44
C GLY A 151 -37.14 13.94 -22.34
N LEU A 152 -37.57 12.74 -22.75
CA LEU A 152 -37.83 11.61 -21.85
C LEU A 152 -36.55 10.83 -21.57
N PHE A 153 -36.32 10.50 -20.30
CA PHE A 153 -35.18 9.72 -19.82
C PHE A 153 -35.64 8.51 -19.03
N HIS A 154 -34.99 7.39 -19.26
CA HIS A 154 -35.16 6.17 -18.48
C HIS A 154 -34.28 6.26 -17.24
N LEU A 155 -34.86 6.11 -16.06
CA LEU A 155 -34.09 6.01 -14.82
C LEU A 155 -33.76 4.56 -14.56
N PHE A 156 -32.48 4.29 -14.34
CA PHE A 156 -31.94 2.97 -14.06
C PHE A 156 -31.39 2.87 -12.64
N GLU A 157 -31.49 1.70 -12.04
CA GLU A 157 -30.84 1.35 -10.78
C GLU A 157 -30.17 -0.01 -10.88
N LYS A 158 -28.93 -0.11 -10.43
CA LYS A 158 -28.24 -1.38 -10.20
C LYS A 158 -27.94 -1.56 -8.73
N GLN A 159 -28.38 -2.68 -8.17
CA GLN A 159 -28.05 -3.07 -6.81
C GLN A 159 -26.58 -3.51 -6.74
N LEU A 160 -25.87 -3.06 -5.71
CA LEU A 160 -24.55 -3.58 -5.38
C LEU A 160 -24.70 -4.64 -4.28
N PRO A 161 -23.87 -5.69 -4.28
CA PRO A 161 -23.87 -6.65 -3.19
C PRO A 161 -23.64 -5.90 -1.88
N GLY A 162 -24.61 -6.02 -0.96
CA GLY A 162 -24.58 -5.32 0.32
C GLY A 162 -23.47 -5.90 1.19
N ILE A 163 -22.41 -5.11 1.39
CA ILE A 163 -21.40 -5.43 2.40
C ILE A 163 -21.87 -4.82 3.72
N GLU A 164 -22.23 -5.66 4.67
CA GLU A 164 -22.49 -5.24 6.03
C GLU A 164 -21.16 -5.10 6.77
N PHE A 165 -20.90 -3.92 7.32
CA PHE A 165 -19.80 -3.73 8.27
C PHE A 165 -20.35 -3.70 9.69
N ARG A 166 -19.80 -4.54 10.56
CA ARG A 166 -20.23 -4.63 11.95
C ARG A 166 -19.08 -5.05 12.87
N ALA A 167 -19.29 -4.86 14.16
CA ALA A 167 -18.39 -5.44 15.16
C ALA A 167 -18.42 -6.98 15.06
N MET A 168 -17.25 -7.58 15.24
CA MET A 168 -17.07 -9.02 15.32
C MET A 168 -17.77 -9.57 16.57
N ARG A 169 -18.57 -10.61 16.38
CA ARG A 169 -19.22 -11.37 17.46
C ARG A 169 -18.31 -12.53 17.89
N PRO A 170 -18.46 -13.08 19.10
CA PRO A 170 -17.63 -14.20 19.57
C PRO A 170 -17.62 -15.40 18.59
N GLU A 171 -18.77 -15.72 18.00
CA GLU A 171 -18.93 -16.81 17.02
C GLU A 171 -18.17 -16.58 15.70
N ASP A 172 -17.92 -15.33 15.31
CA ASP A 172 -17.19 -14.98 14.10
C ASP A 172 -15.69 -15.28 14.19
N SER A 173 -15.15 -15.49 15.41
CA SER A 173 -13.72 -15.60 15.66
C SER A 173 -13.06 -16.72 14.84
N GLY A 174 -13.72 -17.87 14.74
CA GLY A 174 -13.23 -19.02 13.98
C GLY A 174 -13.17 -18.74 12.47
N GLU A 175 -14.24 -18.20 11.89
CA GLU A 175 -14.30 -17.85 10.47
C GLU A 175 -13.30 -16.73 10.13
N THR A 176 -13.23 -15.70 10.97
CA THR A 176 -12.29 -14.58 10.82
C THR A 176 -10.84 -15.05 10.84
N LYS A 177 -10.50 -15.96 11.77
CA LYS A 177 -9.16 -16.59 11.82
C LYS A 177 -8.86 -17.41 10.57
N ASN A 178 -9.83 -18.17 10.07
CA ASN A 178 -9.66 -18.96 8.85
C ASN A 178 -9.43 -18.06 7.64
N LEU A 179 -10.16 -16.96 7.52
CA LEU A 179 -9.95 -15.96 6.48
C LEU A 179 -8.57 -15.30 6.59
N ALA A 180 -8.12 -14.95 7.81
CA ALA A 180 -6.78 -14.41 8.04
C ALA A 180 -5.70 -15.38 7.55
N ARG A 181 -5.79 -16.67 7.93
CA ARG A 181 -4.81 -17.70 7.50
C ARG A 181 -4.78 -17.88 5.98
N LYS A 182 -5.92 -17.75 5.30
CA LYS A 182 -5.99 -17.79 3.83
C LYS A 182 -5.39 -16.53 3.19
N SER A 183 -5.54 -15.38 3.84
CA SER A 183 -5.10 -14.08 3.33
C SER A 183 -3.60 -13.84 3.44
N PHE A 184 -2.93 -14.48 4.41
CA PHE A 184 -1.51 -14.25 4.69
C PHE A 184 -0.59 -15.45 4.31
N PRO A 185 0.66 -15.16 3.89
CA PRO A 185 1.71 -16.17 3.69
C PRO A 185 1.95 -17.02 4.94
N PHE A 186 2.52 -18.22 4.75
CA PHE A 186 2.75 -19.21 5.81
C PHE A 186 3.37 -18.62 7.08
N PHE A 187 4.42 -17.80 6.95
CA PHE A 187 5.14 -17.23 8.09
C PHE A 187 4.23 -16.42 9.03
N TYR A 188 3.36 -15.58 8.48
CA TYR A 188 2.41 -14.78 9.27
C TYR A 188 1.36 -15.63 9.99
N ARG A 189 1.07 -16.85 9.49
CA ARG A 189 0.10 -17.76 10.11
C ARG A 189 0.53 -18.24 11.49
N LEU A 190 1.83 -18.18 11.80
CA LEU A 190 2.37 -18.49 13.13
C LEU A 190 1.93 -17.48 14.19
N PHE A 191 1.60 -16.26 13.78
CA PHE A 191 1.19 -15.16 14.66
C PHE A 191 -0.34 -14.98 14.73
N ILE A 192 -1.09 -15.67 13.86
CA ILE A 192 -2.55 -15.60 13.81
C ILE A 192 -3.16 -16.48 14.92
N ARG A 193 -3.72 -15.83 15.94
CA ARG A 193 -4.43 -16.46 17.06
C ARG A 193 -5.95 -16.29 16.89
N ASN A 194 -6.72 -16.77 17.86
CA ASN A 194 -8.14 -16.43 17.94
C ASN A 194 -8.27 -14.93 18.24
N PHE A 195 -9.16 -14.26 17.53
CA PHE A 195 -9.37 -12.83 17.68
C PHE A 195 -10.56 -12.58 18.60
N ASN A 196 -10.44 -11.61 19.50
CA ASN A 196 -11.49 -11.26 20.46
C ASN A 196 -12.18 -9.94 20.12
N ASN A 197 -11.51 -9.05 19.38
CA ASN A 197 -12.10 -7.81 18.91
C ASN A 197 -11.72 -7.58 17.45
N GLY A 198 -12.66 -7.00 16.70
CA GLY A 198 -12.46 -6.62 15.31
C GLY A 198 -13.72 -6.05 14.70
N GLU A 199 -13.59 -5.43 13.54
CA GLU A 199 -14.70 -5.09 12.67
C GLU A 199 -14.64 -5.98 11.44
N VAL A 200 -15.77 -6.60 11.11
CA VAL A 200 -15.89 -7.57 10.02
C VAL A 200 -16.74 -7.00 8.89
N ALA A 201 -16.40 -7.37 7.67
CA ALA A 201 -17.18 -7.14 6.47
C ALA A 201 -17.86 -8.45 6.09
N VAL A 202 -19.18 -8.43 6.01
CA VAL A 202 -20.02 -9.60 5.76
C VAL A 202 -20.78 -9.40 4.46
N GLU A 203 -20.77 -10.41 3.60
CA GLU A 203 -21.55 -10.44 2.37
C GLU A 203 -22.20 -11.81 2.26
N ASN A 204 -23.52 -11.85 2.03
CA ASN A 204 -24.31 -13.08 1.96
C ASN A 204 -24.09 -14.02 3.17
N GLY A 205 -23.98 -13.44 4.37
CA GLY A 205 -23.76 -14.18 5.62
C GLY A 205 -22.32 -14.69 5.83
N LYS A 206 -21.39 -14.42 4.92
CA LYS A 206 -19.98 -14.86 4.99
C LYS A 206 -19.05 -13.69 5.29
N ILE A 207 -18.05 -13.91 6.13
CA ILE A 207 -17.02 -12.92 6.41
C ILE A 207 -16.04 -12.86 5.24
N ILE A 208 -15.98 -11.69 4.58
CA ILE A 208 -15.12 -11.44 3.41
C ILE A 208 -13.96 -10.48 3.70
N GLY A 209 -13.90 -9.92 4.91
CA GLY A 209 -12.77 -9.15 5.39
C GLY A 209 -12.90 -8.77 6.85
N ALA A 210 -11.79 -8.37 7.46
CA ALA A 210 -11.79 -7.89 8.84
C ALA A 210 -10.61 -6.97 9.12
N ALA A 211 -10.78 -6.12 10.14
CA ALA A 211 -9.71 -5.41 10.83
C ALA A 211 -9.80 -5.77 12.32
N VAL A 212 -8.83 -6.55 12.80
CA VAL A 212 -8.78 -7.03 14.19
C VAL A 212 -7.84 -6.18 15.01
N TRP A 213 -8.19 -6.00 16.28
CA TRP A 213 -7.49 -5.07 17.16
C TRP A 213 -7.52 -5.55 18.62
N HIS A 214 -6.63 -4.99 19.43
CA HIS A 214 -6.59 -5.24 20.87
C HIS A 214 -6.25 -3.95 21.62
N ARG A 215 -6.35 -3.98 22.96
CA ARG A 215 -5.99 -2.84 23.81
C ARG A 215 -5.02 -3.28 24.90
N PHE A 216 -4.10 -2.39 25.28
CA PHE A 216 -3.19 -2.60 26.40
C PHE A 216 -2.85 -1.27 27.09
N ASN A 217 -2.36 -1.34 28.32
CA ASN A 217 -1.88 -0.15 29.04
C ASN A 217 -0.39 0.09 28.75
N ALA A 218 -0.04 1.30 28.36
CA ALA A 218 1.34 1.74 28.18
C ALA A 218 1.55 3.10 28.86
N GLY A 219 2.44 3.15 29.85
CA GLY A 219 2.75 4.39 30.57
C GLY A 219 1.53 5.00 31.29
N GLY A 220 0.63 4.16 31.81
CA GLY A 220 -0.61 4.59 32.46
C GLY A 220 -1.77 4.89 31.50
N LYS A 221 -1.52 4.90 30.19
CA LYS A 221 -2.49 5.29 29.16
C LYS A 221 -3.07 4.08 28.43
N ILE A 222 -4.32 4.16 27.99
CA ILE A 222 -4.97 3.07 27.23
C ILE A 222 -4.60 3.17 25.75
N PHE A 223 -3.93 2.15 25.23
CA PHE A 223 -3.46 2.07 23.85
C PHE A 223 -4.30 1.04 23.07
N GLY A 224 -4.99 1.48 22.01
CA GLY A 224 -5.64 0.62 21.03
C GLY A 224 -4.69 0.30 19.89
N PHE A 225 -4.55 -0.97 19.53
CA PHE A 225 -3.63 -1.40 18.49
C PHE A 225 -4.33 -2.29 17.45
N LEU A 226 -4.24 -1.88 16.18
CA LEU A 226 -4.72 -2.65 15.05
C LEU A 226 -3.65 -3.68 14.66
N ASP A 227 -4.00 -4.95 14.82
CA ASP A 227 -3.11 -6.10 14.65
C ASP A 227 -3.03 -6.51 13.19
N PHE A 228 -4.15 -6.98 12.65
CA PHE A 228 -4.24 -7.49 11.30
C PHE A 228 -5.43 -6.87 10.58
N GLY A 229 -5.22 -6.59 9.31
CA GLY A 229 -6.27 -6.22 8.39
C GLY A 229 -6.16 -7.06 7.13
N PHE A 230 -7.27 -7.67 6.74
CA PHE A 230 -7.27 -8.61 5.62
C PHE A 230 -8.62 -8.63 4.91
N THR A 231 -8.56 -9.03 3.64
CA THR A 231 -9.71 -9.12 2.76
C THR A 231 -9.53 -10.36 1.90
N ASP A 232 -10.60 -11.12 1.75
CA ASP A 232 -10.68 -12.26 0.84
C ASP A 232 -10.18 -11.86 -0.55
N SER A 233 -9.35 -12.71 -1.17
CA SER A 233 -8.70 -12.38 -2.44
C SER A 233 -9.67 -12.09 -3.57
N GLY A 234 -10.83 -12.75 -3.58
CA GLY A 234 -11.88 -12.51 -4.57
C GLY A 234 -12.66 -11.21 -4.36
N HIS A 235 -12.52 -10.57 -3.20
CA HIS A 235 -13.28 -9.38 -2.81
C HIS A 235 -12.40 -8.12 -2.67
N ARG A 236 -11.11 -8.22 -3.00
CA ARG A 236 -10.18 -7.08 -2.98
C ARG A 236 -10.59 -6.01 -3.99
N GLY A 237 -10.15 -4.78 -3.74
CA GLY A 237 -10.49 -3.64 -4.59
C GLY A 237 -11.87 -3.03 -4.32
N ARG A 238 -12.70 -3.64 -3.46
CA ARG A 238 -14.04 -3.15 -3.09
C ARG A 238 -14.07 -2.25 -1.85
N GLY A 239 -12.93 -1.70 -1.44
CA GLY A 239 -12.81 -0.83 -0.25
C GLY A 239 -13.05 -1.49 1.11
N ILE A 240 -13.17 -2.82 1.17
CA ILE A 240 -13.39 -3.58 2.41
C ILE A 240 -12.34 -3.26 3.47
N GLY A 241 -11.05 -3.38 3.14
CA GLY A 241 -9.98 -3.06 4.08
C GLY A 241 -10.04 -1.62 4.57
N ARG A 242 -10.31 -0.65 3.69
CA ARG A 242 -10.43 0.78 4.06
C ARG A 242 -11.52 0.99 5.11
N ASN A 243 -12.71 0.46 4.85
CA ASN A 243 -13.86 0.63 5.74
C ASN A 243 -13.69 -0.15 7.05
N ALA A 244 -13.18 -1.38 7.01
CA ALA A 244 -12.93 -2.17 8.22
C ALA A 244 -11.90 -1.49 9.14
N TYR A 245 -10.79 -0.96 8.60
CA TYR A 245 -9.80 -0.21 9.37
C TYR A 245 -10.39 1.06 9.99
N ARG A 246 -11.12 1.86 9.19
CA ARG A 246 -11.74 3.10 9.68
C ARG A 246 -12.67 2.80 10.86
N LEU A 247 -13.56 1.83 10.71
CA LEU A 247 -14.49 1.41 11.77
C LEU A 247 -13.75 0.86 12.99
N ALA A 248 -12.66 0.11 12.80
CA ALA A 248 -11.87 -0.41 13.91
C ALA A 248 -11.22 0.71 14.72
N LEU A 249 -10.70 1.74 14.05
CA LEU A 249 -10.15 2.93 14.71
C LEU A 249 -11.25 3.69 15.46
N GLU A 250 -12.39 3.98 14.81
CA GLU A 250 -13.55 4.62 15.44
C GLU A 250 -14.06 3.82 16.66
N ARG A 251 -14.08 2.49 16.58
CA ARG A 251 -14.47 1.62 17.71
C ARG A 251 -13.50 1.72 18.87
N MET A 252 -12.19 1.70 18.59
CA MET A 252 -11.18 1.82 19.63
C MET A 252 -11.23 3.19 20.33
N GLU A 253 -11.50 4.27 19.59
CA GLU A 253 -11.74 5.61 20.14
C GLU A 253 -13.00 5.63 21.02
N ALA A 254 -14.11 5.09 20.53
CA ALA A 254 -15.36 4.99 21.28
C ALA A 254 -15.21 4.17 22.57
N LYS A 255 -14.26 3.23 22.62
CA LYS A 255 -13.89 2.49 23.84
C LYS A 255 -12.80 3.17 24.68
N HIS A 256 -12.69 4.50 24.57
CA HIS A 256 -11.78 5.35 25.35
C HIS A 256 -10.29 4.97 25.26
N SER A 257 -9.83 4.53 24.08
CA SER A 257 -8.39 4.42 23.83
C SER A 257 -7.83 5.82 23.59
N GLU A 258 -6.87 6.24 24.41
CA GLU A 258 -6.24 7.57 24.31
C GLU A 258 -5.30 7.67 23.10
N TYR A 259 -4.72 6.53 22.72
CA TYR A 259 -3.85 6.42 21.56
C TYR A 259 -4.30 5.23 20.72
N LEU A 260 -4.19 5.39 19.41
CA LEU A 260 -4.41 4.32 18.45
C LEU A 260 -3.12 4.10 17.68
N GLY A 261 -2.79 2.85 17.39
CA GLY A 261 -1.66 2.57 16.54
C GLY A 261 -1.79 1.32 15.70
N ALA A 262 -0.87 1.20 14.76
CA ALA A 262 -0.70 0.03 13.93
C ALA A 262 0.76 -0.05 13.49
N LEU A 263 1.22 -1.27 13.18
CA LEU A 263 2.50 -1.50 12.56
C LEU A 263 2.30 -1.83 11.08
N VAL A 264 2.92 -1.08 10.18
CA VAL A 264 2.69 -1.23 8.73
C VAL A 264 4.01 -1.32 7.99
N LEU A 265 4.15 -2.32 7.10
CA LEU A 265 5.30 -2.43 6.19
C LEU A 265 5.49 -1.15 5.37
N CYS A 266 6.73 -0.72 5.21
CA CYS A 266 7.06 0.51 4.47
C CYS A 266 6.55 0.47 3.02
N ASP A 267 6.58 -0.72 2.40
CA ASP A 267 6.12 -0.96 1.03
C ASP A 267 4.57 -1.10 0.92
N ASN A 268 3.83 -1.19 2.04
CA ASN A 268 2.36 -1.28 2.03
C ASN A 268 1.72 0.12 2.04
N THR A 269 1.75 0.77 0.87
CA THR A 269 1.25 2.15 0.70
C THR A 269 -0.23 2.33 0.93
N ALA A 270 -1.04 1.29 0.71
CA ALA A 270 -2.48 1.37 0.93
C ALA A 270 -2.82 1.50 2.42
N SER A 271 -2.22 0.65 3.27
CA SER A 271 -2.52 0.65 4.70
C SER A 271 -2.01 1.91 5.41
N TRP A 272 -0.80 2.39 5.09
CA TRP A 272 -0.28 3.55 5.80
C TRP A 272 -0.89 4.88 5.33
N LYS A 273 -1.31 5.02 4.07
CA LYS A 273 -2.10 6.20 3.62
C LYS A 273 -3.40 6.32 4.39
N LEU A 274 -4.07 5.19 4.59
CA LEU A 274 -5.30 5.13 5.37
C LEU A 274 -5.09 5.56 6.83
N LEU A 275 -4.03 5.07 7.47
CA LEU A 275 -3.70 5.49 8.83
C LEU A 275 -3.40 6.99 8.91
N GLU A 276 -2.69 7.53 7.90
CA GLU A 276 -2.43 8.95 7.80
C GLU A 276 -3.71 9.78 7.62
N ASP A 277 -4.65 9.33 6.76
CA ASP A 277 -5.99 9.94 6.62
C ASP A 277 -6.75 9.95 7.95
N CYS A 278 -6.57 8.91 8.77
CA CYS A 278 -7.16 8.84 10.12
C CYS A 278 -6.39 9.64 11.19
N GLY A 279 -5.36 10.41 10.80
CA GLY A 279 -4.58 11.25 11.71
C GLY A 279 -3.45 10.53 12.45
N CYS A 280 -3.14 9.29 12.09
CA CYS A 280 -1.95 8.60 12.60
C CYS A 280 -0.69 9.16 11.94
N ARG A 281 0.44 9.03 12.61
CA ARG A 281 1.74 9.39 12.04
C ARG A 281 2.83 8.42 12.47
N ARG A 282 3.85 8.28 11.62
CA ARG A 282 5.06 7.50 11.93
C ARG A 282 5.80 8.05 13.13
N VAL A 283 6.14 7.18 14.06
CA VAL A 283 6.94 7.46 15.27
C VAL A 283 8.13 6.49 15.36
N GLY A 284 9.15 6.85 16.14
CA GLY A 284 10.27 5.98 16.47
C GLY A 284 10.44 5.80 17.97
N TYR A 285 11.52 5.11 18.35
CA TYR A 285 11.84 4.81 19.76
C TYR A 285 11.89 6.06 20.63
N ILE A 286 12.57 7.12 20.18
CA ILE A 286 12.74 8.35 20.95
C ILE A 286 11.39 9.01 21.22
N GLU A 287 10.53 9.13 20.22
CA GLU A 287 9.22 9.75 20.36
C GLU A 287 8.31 8.95 21.30
N THR A 288 8.32 7.62 21.19
CA THR A 288 7.54 6.77 22.11
C THR A 288 8.08 6.81 23.54
N ALA A 289 9.40 6.81 23.75
CA ALA A 289 9.99 6.91 25.08
C ALA A 289 9.69 8.26 25.74
N ARG A 290 9.70 9.36 24.98
CA ARG A 290 9.34 10.69 25.48
C ARG A 290 7.87 10.80 25.90
N GLU A 291 6.96 10.17 25.15
CA GLU A 291 5.51 10.30 25.38
C GLU A 291 4.95 9.33 26.44
N PHE A 292 5.54 8.14 26.56
CA PHE A 292 5.03 7.04 27.41
C PHE A 292 6.01 6.63 28.53
N GLY A 293 7.18 7.27 28.62
CA GLY A 293 8.29 6.80 29.43
C GLY A 293 8.92 5.51 28.89
N ILE A 294 10.06 5.12 29.44
CA ILE A 294 10.81 3.93 28.96
C ILE A 294 9.98 2.65 29.13
N ALA A 295 9.35 2.45 30.29
CA ALA A 295 8.55 1.26 30.56
C ALA A 295 7.31 1.17 29.64
N GLY A 296 6.63 2.29 29.41
CA GLY A 296 5.49 2.33 28.48
C GLY A 296 5.91 2.10 27.03
N ALA A 297 7.04 2.68 26.62
CA ALA A 297 7.56 2.49 25.27
C ALA A 297 8.01 1.04 25.03
N LEU A 298 8.65 0.39 26.00
CA LEU A 298 8.93 -1.06 25.93
C LEU A 298 7.64 -1.86 25.74
N LYS A 299 6.58 -1.58 26.51
CA LYS A 299 5.28 -2.26 26.29
C LYS A 299 4.77 -2.07 24.88
N ILE A 300 4.85 -0.86 24.32
CA ILE A 300 4.44 -0.59 22.94
C ILE A 300 5.30 -1.41 21.96
N TRP A 301 6.63 -1.37 22.07
CA TRP A 301 7.52 -2.01 21.09
C TRP A 301 7.38 -3.53 21.03
N PHE A 302 7.08 -4.16 22.16
CA PHE A 302 6.88 -5.61 22.24
C PHE A 302 5.44 -6.02 21.85
N ASN A 303 4.40 -5.32 22.32
CA ASN A 303 3.01 -5.65 21.98
C ASN A 303 2.67 -5.32 20.51
N SER A 304 3.35 -4.35 19.90
CA SER A 304 3.20 -4.03 18.46
C SER A 304 4.12 -4.82 17.54
N ALA A 305 5.00 -5.66 18.08
CA ALA A 305 6.11 -6.29 17.36
C ALA A 305 7.09 -5.32 16.66
N TYR A 306 7.02 -3.99 16.92
CA TYR A 306 7.90 -3.00 16.31
C TYR A 306 9.39 -3.30 16.52
N ALA A 307 9.74 -3.86 17.68
CA ALA A 307 11.11 -4.30 17.99
C ALA A 307 11.63 -5.45 17.11
N PHE A 308 10.75 -6.19 16.42
CA PHE A 308 11.05 -7.46 15.74
C PHE A 308 10.65 -7.49 14.26
N ALA A 309 10.00 -6.45 13.75
CA ALA A 309 9.40 -6.45 12.43
C ALA A 309 10.16 -5.53 11.45
N PRO A 310 11.36 -5.93 10.97
CA PRO A 310 12.18 -5.10 10.09
C PRO A 310 11.41 -4.64 8.84
N GLY A 311 11.62 -3.39 8.44
CA GLY A 311 10.98 -2.85 7.24
C GLY A 311 9.51 -2.48 7.43
N ALA A 312 9.09 -2.28 8.69
CA ALA A 312 7.81 -1.67 9.04
C ALA A 312 8.00 -0.34 9.79
N ASP A 313 6.98 0.52 9.74
CA ASP A 313 6.89 1.75 10.52
C ASP A 313 5.76 1.63 11.54
N LEU A 314 6.00 2.12 12.76
CA LEU A 314 4.98 2.25 13.80
C LEU A 314 4.21 3.56 13.60
N TRP A 315 2.89 3.47 13.45
CA TRP A 315 1.99 4.60 13.26
C TRP A 315 1.15 4.79 14.51
N ILE A 316 1.07 6.03 15.02
CA ILE A 316 0.29 6.35 16.22
C ILE A 316 -0.51 7.65 16.03
N LYS A 317 -1.79 7.63 16.39
CA LYS A 317 -2.68 8.79 16.56
C LYS A 317 -2.64 9.30 18.00
N GLY A 318 -2.79 10.61 18.20
CA GLY A 318 -2.77 11.25 19.53
C GLY A 318 -1.39 11.80 19.95
N MET A 319 -0.35 11.58 19.16
CA MET A 319 0.99 12.08 19.46
C MET A 319 1.12 13.58 19.07
N LYS A 320 1.80 14.41 19.88
CA LYS A 320 2.03 15.87 19.62
C LYS A 320 2.61 16.23 18.25
N LYS A 321 1.88 17.00 17.42
CA LYS A 321 2.34 17.43 16.07
C LYS A 321 3.78 18.00 16.09
N MET A 322 4.64 17.44 15.25
CA MET A 322 5.92 18.04 14.86
C MET A 322 5.78 18.51 13.41
N LYS A 323 6.36 19.66 13.05
CA LYS A 323 6.43 20.11 11.66
C LYS A 323 7.22 19.07 10.85
N ARG A 324 6.55 18.39 9.92
CA ARG A 324 7.22 17.58 8.89
C ARG A 324 7.39 18.41 7.62
N ARG A 325 8.51 18.19 6.93
CA ARG A 325 8.84 18.75 5.63
C ARG A 325 9.22 17.58 4.71
N GLU A 326 9.16 17.78 3.39
CA GLU A 326 9.72 16.82 2.43
C GLU A 326 11.12 16.38 2.85
N ALA A 327 11.43 15.10 2.62
CA ALA A 327 12.73 14.54 2.98
C ALA A 327 13.84 15.29 2.23
N SER A 328 14.67 16.01 2.97
CA SER A 328 15.79 16.74 2.39
C SER A 328 16.93 15.80 2.00
N ILE A 329 17.81 16.26 1.09
CA ILE A 329 19.04 15.53 0.75
C ILE A 329 19.87 15.29 2.03
N ALA A 330 19.93 16.29 2.92
CA ALA A 330 20.62 16.17 4.21
C ALA A 330 20.04 15.05 5.10
N GLU A 331 18.72 14.88 5.13
CA GLU A 331 18.09 13.78 5.87
C GLU A 331 18.44 12.40 5.27
N THR A 332 18.47 12.30 3.94
CA THR A 332 18.89 11.06 3.25
C THR A 332 20.33 10.70 3.57
N VAL A 333 21.25 11.67 3.48
CA VAL A 333 22.67 11.48 3.81
C VAL A 333 22.83 11.07 5.28
N ARG A 334 22.13 11.73 6.20
CA ARG A 334 22.13 11.37 7.62
C ARG A 334 21.65 9.95 7.85
N ASN A 335 20.55 9.53 7.22
CA ASN A 335 20.01 8.19 7.40
C ASN A 335 20.95 7.11 6.83
N ILE A 336 21.62 7.38 5.71
CA ILE A 336 22.66 6.50 5.14
C ILE A 336 23.83 6.37 6.11
N ALA A 337 24.34 7.49 6.63
CA ALA A 337 25.44 7.48 7.58
C ALA A 337 25.09 6.67 8.85
N VAL A 338 23.91 6.91 9.43
CA VAL A 338 23.43 6.16 10.59
C VAL A 338 23.32 4.66 10.29
N PHE A 339 22.78 4.28 9.12
CA PHE A 339 22.68 2.88 8.72
C PHE A 339 24.04 2.18 8.60
N ILE A 340 25.02 2.84 7.97
CA ILE A 340 26.38 2.29 7.82
C ILE A 340 27.07 2.17 9.19
N ILE A 341 27.04 3.24 9.99
CA ILE A 341 27.67 3.28 11.31
C ILE A 341 27.07 2.22 12.23
N LEU A 342 25.75 2.08 12.30
CA LEU A 342 25.12 1.12 13.20
C LEU A 342 25.44 -0.34 12.82
N ASN A 343 25.49 -0.68 11.52
CA ASN A 343 25.91 -2.02 11.11
C ASN A 343 27.40 -2.28 11.41
N ALA A 344 28.28 -1.29 11.23
CA ALA A 344 29.69 -1.40 11.62
C ALA A 344 29.86 -1.57 13.14
N VAL A 345 29.08 -0.85 13.95
CA VAL A 345 29.07 -1.01 15.41
C VAL A 345 28.60 -2.41 15.82
N ILE A 346 27.57 -2.97 15.16
CA ILE A 346 27.13 -4.35 15.43
C ILE A 346 28.26 -5.34 15.14
N ALA A 347 28.99 -5.17 14.03
CA ALA A 347 30.14 -6.01 13.70
C ALA A 347 31.28 -5.88 14.73
N LEU A 348 31.54 -4.65 15.20
CA LEU A 348 32.55 -4.38 16.23
C LEU A 348 32.21 -5.06 17.56
N VAL A 349 30.96 -4.91 18.02
CA VAL A 349 30.45 -5.57 19.25
C VAL A 349 30.47 -7.08 19.09
N GLN A 350 30.21 -7.57 17.88
CA GLN A 350 30.29 -9.00 17.60
C GLN A 350 31.70 -9.55 17.78
N GLY A 351 32.70 -8.89 17.21
CA GLY A 351 34.10 -9.26 17.40
C GLY A 351 34.49 -9.30 18.87
N LEU A 352 34.06 -8.29 19.64
CA LEU A 352 34.33 -8.22 21.08
C LEU A 352 33.81 -9.45 21.83
N TYR A 353 32.62 -9.93 21.49
CA TYR A 353 32.01 -11.07 22.17
C TYR A 353 32.54 -12.42 21.72
N LEU A 354 32.78 -12.60 20.42
CA LEU A 354 33.26 -13.88 19.88
C LEU A 354 34.75 -14.09 20.14
N SER A 355 35.54 -13.01 20.14
CA SER A 355 37.00 -13.08 20.17
C SER A 355 37.63 -12.36 21.37
N GLY A 356 36.84 -11.78 22.28
CA GLY A 356 37.33 -11.03 23.45
C GLY A 356 37.94 -9.66 23.13
N ARG A 357 37.95 -9.23 21.86
CA ARG A 357 38.48 -7.93 21.41
C ARG A 357 37.67 -7.34 20.26
N PRO A 358 37.53 -6.01 20.16
CA PRO A 358 36.80 -5.40 19.05
C PRO A 358 37.43 -5.73 17.69
N ASP A 359 36.62 -6.16 16.72
CA ASP A 359 37.06 -6.49 15.35
C ASP A 359 36.83 -5.30 14.40
N PHE A 360 37.81 -4.41 14.35
CA PHE A 360 37.76 -3.19 13.52
C PHE A 360 37.83 -3.48 12.02
N GLU A 361 38.50 -4.58 11.62
CA GLU A 361 38.63 -4.97 10.22
C GLU A 361 37.29 -5.43 9.66
N THR A 362 36.60 -6.34 10.35
CA THR A 362 35.24 -6.76 9.98
C THR A 362 34.29 -5.56 10.00
N ALA A 363 34.38 -4.67 11.00
CA ALA A 363 33.54 -3.47 11.06
C ALA A 363 33.74 -2.55 9.83
N GLY A 364 34.99 -2.33 9.42
CA GLY A 364 35.32 -1.56 8.22
C GLY A 364 34.80 -2.21 6.93
N LEU A 365 34.97 -3.53 6.78
CA LEU A 365 34.44 -4.28 5.64
C LEU A 365 32.90 -4.29 5.61
N VAL A 366 32.23 -4.41 6.76
CA VAL A 366 30.76 -4.29 6.85
C VAL A 366 30.30 -2.89 6.43
N ALA A 367 30.99 -1.84 6.85
CA ALA A 367 30.69 -0.48 6.42
C ALA A 367 30.84 -0.31 4.90
N ALA A 368 31.95 -0.80 4.32
CA ALA A 368 32.20 -0.79 2.89
C ALA A 368 31.16 -1.61 2.11
N PHE A 369 30.76 -2.77 2.63
CA PHE A 369 29.73 -3.62 2.04
C PHE A 369 28.35 -2.94 2.04
N CYS A 370 27.96 -2.31 3.16
CA CYS A 370 26.76 -1.49 3.23
C CYS A 370 26.79 -0.36 2.20
N ALA A 371 27.91 0.37 2.09
CA ALA A 371 28.10 1.43 1.10
C ALA A 371 27.99 0.90 -0.34
N LEU A 372 28.64 -0.21 -0.65
CA LEU A 372 28.59 -0.86 -1.97
C LEU A 372 27.15 -1.20 -2.38
N LYS A 373 26.37 -1.79 -1.46
CA LYS A 373 24.95 -2.11 -1.71
C LYS A 373 24.13 -0.86 -2.01
N LEU A 374 24.37 0.23 -1.27
CA LEU A 374 23.67 1.50 -1.47
C LEU A 374 24.05 2.15 -2.80
N LEU A 375 25.34 2.20 -3.13
CA LEU A 375 25.84 2.74 -4.40
C LEU A 375 25.30 1.96 -5.59
N SER A 376 25.33 0.62 -5.51
CA SER A 376 24.77 -0.24 -6.56
C SER A 376 23.26 -0.08 -6.73
N SER A 377 22.53 0.14 -5.64
CA SER A 377 21.09 0.47 -5.71
C SER A 377 20.87 1.88 -6.28
N GLY A 378 21.79 2.81 -6.01
CA GLY A 378 21.75 4.21 -6.43
C GLY A 378 21.97 4.44 -7.92
N THR A 379 22.69 3.57 -8.63
CA THR A 379 22.85 3.69 -10.09
C THR A 379 21.51 3.59 -10.82
N PHE A 380 20.61 2.72 -10.35
CA PHE A 380 19.25 2.59 -10.87
C PHE A 380 18.35 3.79 -10.52
N ILE A 381 18.65 4.50 -9.43
CA ILE A 381 17.97 5.75 -9.09
C ILE A 381 18.33 6.83 -10.11
N ILE A 382 19.62 7.05 -10.32
CA ILE A 382 20.13 8.09 -11.25
C ILE A 382 19.58 7.86 -12.65
N GLY A 383 19.60 6.61 -13.14
CA GLY A 383 19.05 6.25 -14.45
C GLY A 383 17.53 6.38 -14.58
N SER A 384 16.79 6.55 -13.47
CA SER A 384 15.32 6.64 -13.48
C SER A 384 14.77 8.06 -13.46
N GLY A 385 15.60 9.07 -13.20
CA GLY A 385 15.19 10.48 -13.07
C GLY A 385 14.27 10.81 -11.88
N MET A 386 13.94 9.83 -11.02
CA MET A 386 13.06 10.06 -9.87
C MET A 386 13.83 10.64 -8.67
N ARG A 387 13.17 11.52 -7.91
CA ARG A 387 13.62 11.95 -6.58
C ARG A 387 13.37 10.84 -5.54
N PHE A 388 14.40 10.48 -4.78
CA PHE A 388 14.33 9.45 -3.74
C PHE A 388 14.77 9.96 -2.37
N ARG A 389 14.41 9.20 -1.34
CA ARG A 389 14.95 9.28 0.01
C ARG A 389 15.44 7.92 0.48
N PHE A 390 16.44 7.90 1.34
CA PHE A 390 16.83 6.70 2.07
C PHE A 390 16.07 6.64 3.40
N HIS A 391 15.32 5.56 3.61
CA HIS A 391 14.62 5.28 4.86
C HIS A 391 15.35 4.16 5.59
N PHE A 392 15.99 4.52 6.70
CA PHE A 392 16.57 3.56 7.63
C PHE A 392 15.46 2.94 8.47
N TRP A 393 15.36 1.61 8.49
CA TRP A 393 14.32 0.93 9.23
C TRP A 393 14.67 0.88 10.71
N LYS A 394 13.93 1.66 11.49
CA LYS A 394 14.03 1.63 12.94
C LYS A 394 13.38 0.36 13.51
N SER A 395 12.39 -0.22 12.84
CA SER A 395 11.82 -1.49 13.29
C SER A 395 12.83 -2.65 13.22
N GLY A 396 12.67 -3.65 14.09
CA GLY A 396 13.56 -4.81 14.12
C GLY A 396 14.89 -4.57 14.84
N MET A 397 15.12 -3.40 15.47
CA MET A 397 16.41 -3.04 16.08
C MET A 397 16.82 -3.92 17.27
N LEU A 398 15.93 -4.74 17.85
CA LEU A 398 16.31 -5.71 18.89
C LEU A 398 16.76 -7.07 18.33
N LEU A 399 16.51 -7.35 17.04
CA LEU A 399 16.92 -8.63 16.43
C LEU A 399 18.43 -8.84 16.43
N PRO A 400 19.29 -7.84 16.14
CA PRO A 400 20.73 -8.00 16.29
C PRO A 400 21.14 -8.43 17.69
N LEU A 401 20.57 -7.83 18.74
CA LEU A 401 20.91 -8.16 20.12
C LEU A 401 20.51 -9.58 20.51
N ILE A 402 19.35 -10.06 20.06
CA ILE A 402 18.84 -11.39 20.39
C ILE A 402 19.61 -12.48 19.64
N ILE A 403 19.78 -12.29 18.33
CA ILE A 403 20.42 -13.30 17.46
C ILE A 403 21.91 -13.43 17.78
N PHE A 404 22.51 -12.33 18.21
CA PHE A 404 23.88 -12.28 18.69
C PHE A 404 24.15 -13.21 19.89
N PHE A 405 23.24 -13.35 20.87
CA PHE A 405 23.42 -14.28 21.99
C PHE A 405 23.51 -15.75 21.56
N GLY A 406 22.98 -16.08 20.37
CA GLY A 406 23.15 -17.40 19.74
C GLY A 406 24.38 -17.50 18.84
N GLY A 407 25.27 -16.51 18.83
CA GLY A 407 26.43 -16.41 17.93
C GLY A 407 26.09 -16.02 16.48
N GLY A 408 24.82 -15.68 16.20
CA GLY A 408 24.34 -15.31 14.87
C GLY A 408 24.56 -13.84 14.52
N ILE A 409 24.29 -13.49 13.26
CA ILE A 409 24.38 -12.13 12.73
C ILE A 409 23.02 -11.71 12.23
N TYR A 410 22.63 -10.48 12.56
CA TYR A 410 21.44 -9.85 11.98
C TYR A 410 21.76 -8.43 11.54
N PRO A 411 21.91 -8.18 10.22
CA PRO A 411 22.13 -6.83 9.73
C PRO A 411 20.87 -5.97 9.92
N LEU A 412 21.07 -4.73 10.33
CA LEU A 412 19.99 -3.75 10.28
C LEU A 412 19.69 -3.41 8.83
N GLY A 413 18.42 -3.15 8.53
CA GLY A 413 17.94 -2.92 7.16
C GLY A 413 17.59 -1.46 6.87
N GLY A 414 17.46 -1.16 5.58
CA GLY A 414 17.06 0.14 5.06
C GLY A 414 16.95 0.08 3.55
N GLY A 415 16.33 1.08 2.95
CA GLY A 415 16.18 1.11 1.50
C GLY A 415 15.84 2.48 0.95
N TYR A 416 15.95 2.59 -0.38
CA TYR A 416 15.48 3.76 -1.11
C TYR A 416 13.98 3.67 -1.38
N TYR A 417 13.31 4.81 -1.26
CA TYR A 417 11.88 5.01 -1.46
C TYR A 417 11.65 6.33 -2.21
N PRO A 418 10.52 6.51 -2.92
CA PRO A 418 10.16 7.79 -3.50
C PRO A 418 10.21 8.92 -2.46
N ALA A 419 10.70 10.09 -2.86
CA ALA A 419 10.83 11.26 -1.98
C ALA A 419 9.46 11.83 -1.58
N ALA A 420 8.46 11.70 -2.46
CA ALA A 420 7.09 12.14 -2.23
C ALA A 420 6.55 11.56 -0.91
N GLU A 421 5.84 12.40 -0.15
CA GLU A 421 5.25 11.98 1.13
C GLU A 421 4.21 10.89 0.92
N ARG A 422 3.33 11.10 -0.05
CA ARG A 422 2.36 10.12 -0.55
C ARG A 422 2.80 9.60 -1.91
N TRP A 423 3.09 8.30 -1.97
CA TRP A 423 3.45 7.58 -3.20
C TRP A 423 2.73 6.24 -3.23
N ASN A 424 2.64 5.62 -4.40
CA ASN A 424 1.99 4.33 -4.60
C ASN A 424 3.02 3.25 -4.95
N TYR A 425 2.95 2.10 -4.28
CA TYR A 425 3.83 0.99 -4.59
C TYR A 425 3.68 0.47 -6.01
N HIS A 426 2.45 0.37 -6.51
CA HIS A 426 2.18 -0.24 -7.82
C HIS A 426 2.78 0.59 -8.96
N GLU A 427 2.67 1.92 -8.88
CA GLU A 427 3.27 2.86 -9.84
C GLU A 427 4.81 2.82 -9.82
N ASN A 428 5.41 2.46 -8.69
CA ASN A 428 6.86 2.47 -8.49
C ASN A 428 7.49 1.07 -8.50
N ARG A 429 6.71 0.03 -8.81
CA ARG A 429 7.10 -1.38 -8.71
C ARG A 429 8.35 -1.72 -9.50
N LEU A 430 8.44 -1.28 -10.75
CA LEU A 430 9.63 -1.47 -11.60
C LEU A 430 10.87 -0.83 -10.97
N ARG A 431 10.77 0.45 -10.61
CA ARG A 431 11.89 1.22 -10.06
C ARG A 431 12.38 0.65 -8.73
N LEU A 432 11.47 0.29 -7.83
CA LEU A 432 11.81 -0.38 -6.57
C LEU A 432 12.40 -1.78 -6.78
N GLY A 433 11.94 -2.50 -7.80
CA GLY A 433 12.52 -3.78 -8.23
C GLY A 433 13.95 -3.65 -8.72
N LEU A 434 14.24 -2.65 -9.56
CA LEU A 434 15.59 -2.35 -10.06
C LEU A 434 16.55 -1.89 -8.96
N ILE A 435 16.08 -1.05 -8.04
CA ILE A 435 16.83 -0.68 -6.83
C ILE A 435 17.15 -1.93 -6.00
N GLY A 436 16.17 -2.83 -5.83
CA GLY A 436 16.37 -4.10 -5.16
C GLY A 436 17.38 -5.01 -5.88
N LEU A 437 17.33 -5.05 -7.21
CA LEU A 437 18.29 -5.78 -8.05
C LEU A 437 19.72 -5.32 -7.79
N GLY A 438 19.98 -4.00 -7.79
CA GLY A 438 21.32 -3.46 -7.51
C GLY A 438 21.86 -3.90 -6.14
N GLY A 439 21.08 -3.72 -5.08
CA GLY A 439 21.48 -4.15 -3.73
C GLY A 439 21.72 -5.66 -3.60
N TRP A 440 21.00 -6.49 -4.35
CA TRP A 440 21.21 -7.94 -4.38
C TRP A 440 22.45 -8.32 -5.20
N MET A 441 22.64 -7.72 -6.38
CA MET A 441 23.85 -7.93 -7.20
C MET A 441 25.12 -7.60 -6.43
N ALA A 442 25.13 -6.51 -5.67
CA ALA A 442 26.26 -6.18 -4.78
C ALA A 442 26.55 -7.29 -3.74
N SER A 443 25.51 -7.98 -3.25
CA SER A 443 25.68 -9.10 -2.31
C SER A 443 26.27 -10.33 -3.00
N ILE A 444 25.84 -10.62 -4.22
CA ILE A 444 26.36 -11.73 -5.05
C ILE A 444 27.82 -11.47 -5.42
N LEU A 445 28.14 -10.28 -5.91
CA LEU A 445 29.50 -9.90 -6.31
C LEU A 445 30.46 -9.93 -5.13
N ALA A 446 30.03 -9.42 -3.96
CA ALA A 446 30.84 -9.53 -2.74
C ALA A 446 31.09 -10.99 -2.34
N GLY A 447 30.08 -11.87 -2.45
CA GLY A 447 30.23 -13.29 -2.16
C GLY A 447 31.17 -14.00 -3.12
N ALA A 448 31.02 -13.76 -4.41
CA ALA A 448 31.91 -14.32 -5.43
C ALA A 448 33.36 -13.84 -5.26
N ALA A 449 33.55 -12.54 -5.00
CA ALA A 449 34.87 -11.96 -4.76
C ALA A 449 35.51 -12.53 -3.49
N TRP A 450 34.73 -12.74 -2.42
CA TRP A 450 35.23 -13.35 -1.19
C TRP A 450 35.69 -14.79 -1.41
N LEU A 451 34.88 -15.62 -2.07
CA LEU A 451 35.26 -17.02 -2.37
C LEU A 451 36.48 -17.09 -3.29
N ALA A 452 36.57 -16.21 -4.29
CA ALA A 452 37.74 -16.13 -5.16
C ALA A 452 38.99 -15.75 -4.36
N ALA A 453 38.92 -14.75 -3.48
CA ALA A 453 40.03 -14.38 -2.61
C ALA A 453 40.45 -15.53 -1.68
N ALA A 454 39.48 -16.22 -1.07
CA ALA A 454 39.76 -17.36 -0.20
C ALA A 454 40.44 -18.53 -0.95
N TYR A 455 40.11 -18.73 -2.23
CA TYR A 455 40.70 -19.78 -3.06
C TYR A 455 42.10 -19.43 -3.59
N TYR A 456 42.28 -18.22 -4.12
CA TYR A 456 43.51 -17.83 -4.81
C TYR A 456 44.58 -17.22 -3.89
N LEU A 457 44.19 -16.71 -2.72
CA LEU A 457 45.07 -15.98 -1.81
C LEU A 457 45.08 -16.58 -0.37
N PRO A 458 45.23 -17.92 -0.20
CA PRO A 458 45.02 -18.58 1.09
C PRO A 458 46.04 -18.16 2.16
N ASP A 459 47.30 -17.89 1.77
CA ASP A 459 48.39 -17.59 2.71
C ASP A 459 48.74 -16.10 2.81
N SER A 460 48.20 -15.27 1.91
CA SER A 460 48.56 -13.84 1.78
C SER A 460 47.59 -12.88 2.46
N ILE A 461 46.41 -13.35 2.89
CA ILE A 461 45.42 -12.51 3.56
C ILE A 461 44.93 -13.20 4.82
N THR A 462 45.22 -12.63 5.99
CA THR A 462 44.44 -12.91 7.21
C THR A 462 43.04 -12.37 7.00
N LEU A 463 42.18 -13.17 6.36
CA LEU A 463 40.82 -12.75 6.04
C LEU A 463 40.04 -12.52 7.34
N PRO A 464 39.34 -11.36 7.49
CA PRO A 464 38.56 -11.11 8.69
C PRO A 464 37.52 -12.20 8.92
N SER A 465 37.68 -12.92 10.03
CA SER A 465 37.04 -14.22 10.27
C SER A 465 35.52 -14.19 10.32
N HIS A 466 34.92 -13.01 10.44
CA HIS A 466 33.47 -12.84 10.61
C HIS A 466 32.78 -12.13 9.45
N PHE A 467 33.51 -11.39 8.60
CA PHE A 467 32.92 -10.71 7.44
C PHE A 467 32.15 -11.64 6.46
N PRO A 468 32.61 -12.86 6.12
CA PRO A 468 31.85 -13.73 5.22
C PRO A 468 30.46 -14.10 5.75
N LYS A 469 30.28 -14.16 7.07
CA LYS A 469 28.96 -14.40 7.68
C LYS A 469 27.97 -13.26 7.37
N TRP A 470 28.44 -12.02 7.24
CA TRP A 470 27.63 -10.87 6.84
C TRP A 470 27.18 -10.93 5.38
N ILE A 471 28.05 -11.39 4.49
CA ILE A 471 27.71 -11.63 3.08
C ILE A 471 26.68 -12.77 3.00
N PHE A 472 26.97 -13.89 3.68
CA PHE A 472 26.13 -15.08 3.72
C PHE A 472 24.70 -14.75 4.17
N ILE A 473 24.53 -14.03 5.29
CA ILE A 473 23.20 -13.67 5.78
C ILE A 473 22.48 -12.69 4.84
N SER A 474 23.21 -11.79 4.17
CA SER A 474 22.64 -10.90 3.15
C SER A 474 22.12 -11.68 1.94
N LEU A 475 22.80 -12.74 1.51
CA LEU A 475 22.32 -13.64 0.45
C LEU A 475 21.04 -14.38 0.88
N ILE A 476 21.00 -14.91 2.09
CA ILE A 476 19.81 -15.60 2.65
C ILE A 476 18.60 -14.66 2.68
N PHE A 477 18.77 -13.44 3.21
CA PHE A 477 17.64 -12.51 3.33
C PHE A 477 17.03 -12.12 1.98
N ASN A 478 17.85 -12.00 0.94
CA ASN A 478 17.34 -11.78 -0.41
C ASN A 478 16.60 -13.00 -0.98
N CYS A 479 16.95 -14.22 -0.53
CA CYS A 479 16.28 -15.46 -0.95
C CYS A 479 14.99 -15.75 -0.18
N CYS A 480 14.67 -15.00 0.88
CA CYS A 480 13.48 -15.23 1.74
C CYS A 480 12.41 -14.11 1.65
N PRO A 481 11.86 -13.82 0.46
CA PRO A 481 11.02 -12.64 0.23
C PRO A 481 9.71 -12.60 1.02
N PHE A 482 9.22 -13.74 1.54
CA PHE A 482 7.96 -13.85 2.29
C PHE A 482 8.11 -13.58 3.79
N VAL A 483 9.33 -13.60 4.31
CA VAL A 483 9.66 -13.21 5.69
C VAL A 483 10.17 -11.76 5.68
N MET A 484 10.88 -11.41 4.62
CA MET A 484 11.62 -10.17 4.46
C MET A 484 10.95 -9.25 3.42
N GLU A 485 9.67 -8.92 3.62
CA GLU A 485 8.80 -8.32 2.57
C GLU A 485 9.21 -6.94 2.03
N SER A 486 9.98 -6.17 2.79
CA SER A 486 10.54 -4.86 2.39
C SER A 486 11.98 -4.96 1.88
N TRP A 487 12.59 -6.14 1.91
CA TRP A 487 13.98 -6.37 1.48
C TRP A 487 14.12 -6.42 -0.04
N PRO A 488 15.35 -6.24 -0.57
CA PRO A 488 15.61 -6.20 -2.00
C PRO A 488 15.02 -7.39 -2.77
N GLY A 489 15.22 -8.62 -2.29
CA GLY A 489 14.67 -9.82 -2.94
C GLY A 489 13.14 -9.82 -3.06
N ALA A 490 12.42 -9.29 -2.06
CA ALA A 490 10.97 -9.18 -2.10
C ALA A 490 10.49 -8.17 -3.15
N ARG A 491 11.22 -7.07 -3.34
CA ARG A 491 10.96 -6.09 -4.40
C ARG A 491 11.24 -6.68 -5.79
N VAL A 492 12.32 -7.43 -5.93
CA VAL A 492 12.68 -8.10 -7.18
C VAL A 492 11.61 -9.13 -7.58
N VAL A 493 11.14 -9.99 -6.67
CA VAL A 493 10.09 -10.98 -7.03
C VAL A 493 8.74 -10.32 -7.36
N LYS A 494 8.40 -9.22 -6.67
CA LYS A 494 7.18 -8.43 -6.94
C LYS A 494 7.25 -7.76 -8.32
N TRP A 495 8.43 -7.33 -8.75
CA TRP A 495 8.68 -6.75 -10.07
C TRP A 495 8.79 -7.81 -11.18
N ASN A 496 9.71 -8.76 -11.05
CA ASN A 496 10.03 -9.75 -12.08
C ASN A 496 10.48 -11.09 -11.47
N ARG A 497 9.61 -12.10 -11.58
CA ARG A 497 9.85 -13.46 -11.06
C ARG A 497 10.97 -14.21 -11.77
N LYS A 498 11.22 -13.96 -13.05
CA LYS A 498 12.30 -14.61 -13.81
C LYS A 498 13.67 -14.10 -13.34
N VAL A 499 13.79 -12.79 -13.21
CA VAL A 499 15.01 -12.16 -12.65
C VAL A 499 15.25 -12.66 -11.22
N PHE A 500 14.20 -12.71 -10.38
CA PHE A 500 14.30 -13.29 -9.05
C PHE A 500 14.84 -14.73 -9.09
N ALA A 501 14.31 -15.60 -9.94
CA ALA A 501 14.72 -16.99 -10.03
C ALA A 501 16.21 -17.14 -10.37
N VAL A 502 16.71 -16.33 -11.31
CA VAL A 502 18.15 -16.33 -11.67
C VAL A 502 19.02 -15.92 -10.48
N LEU A 503 18.70 -14.78 -9.84
CA LEU A 503 19.46 -14.30 -8.67
C LEU A 503 19.38 -15.27 -7.49
N PHE A 504 18.24 -15.90 -7.30
CA PHE A 504 18.02 -16.92 -6.28
C PHE A 504 18.93 -18.12 -6.50
N LEU A 505 19.00 -18.66 -7.73
CA LEU A 505 19.88 -19.81 -8.05
C LEU A 505 21.36 -19.47 -7.86
N ILE A 506 21.79 -18.29 -8.31
CA ILE A 506 23.18 -17.82 -8.11
C ILE A 506 23.48 -17.67 -6.62
N SER A 507 22.56 -17.07 -5.86
CA SER A 507 22.73 -16.87 -4.41
C SER A 507 22.74 -18.21 -3.67
N LEU A 508 21.91 -19.17 -4.09
CA LEU A 508 21.88 -20.52 -3.50
C LEU A 508 23.20 -21.25 -3.75
N LEU A 509 23.76 -21.16 -4.96
CA LEU A 509 25.08 -21.71 -5.27
C LEU A 509 26.15 -21.10 -4.36
N LEU A 510 26.19 -19.77 -4.23
CA LEU A 510 27.13 -19.10 -3.33
C LEU A 510 26.93 -19.53 -1.88
N ILE A 511 25.69 -19.61 -1.39
CA ILE A 511 25.37 -20.07 -0.03
C ILE A 511 25.93 -21.48 0.19
N VAL A 512 25.76 -22.41 -0.76
CA VAL A 512 26.32 -23.76 -0.67
C VAL A 512 27.85 -23.72 -0.61
N LEU A 513 28.49 -22.92 -1.48
CA LEU A 513 29.95 -22.76 -1.50
C LEU A 513 30.53 -22.08 -0.25
N PHE A 514 29.73 -21.34 0.52
CA PHE A 514 30.15 -20.78 1.81
C PHE A 514 30.07 -21.82 2.94
N ILE A 515 29.33 -22.92 2.75
CA ILE A 515 29.13 -23.99 3.73
C ILE A 515 30.15 -25.12 3.51
N LEU A 516 30.46 -25.43 2.24
CA LEU A 516 31.52 -26.34 1.83
C LEU A 516 32.89 -25.71 2.07
#